data_AF-A0A443DPE1-F1
#
_entry.id   AF-A0A443DPE1-F1
#
_cell.length_a   1.000
_cell.length_b   1.000
_cell.length_c   1.000
_cell.angle_alpha   90.00
_cell.angle_beta   90.00
_cell.angle_gamma   90.00
#
_symmetry.space_group_name_H-M   'P 1'
#
loop_
_entity.id
_entity.type
_entity.pdbx_description
1 polymer ?
#
loop_
_entity_poly.entity_id
_entity_poly.type
_entity_poly.pdbx_seq_one_letter_code
_entity_poly.pdbx_strand_id
1 'polypeptide(L)'
;MTSHTDLPLFRWKQECQLIAFPTKNRVGKIRDVAQKWLSQRTDGLAKKYAQQIDGDLQAHFDKLGILPSERKQLTSEFWKEVRAEIARQRPSSRPGGNAA
;
A
#
# COMPACT_ATOMS: atom_id res chain seq x y z
N MET A 1 -17.08 51.73 9.65
CA MET A 1 -16.07 51.22 8.70
C MET A 1 -15.90 49.73 8.95
N THR A 2 -16.58 48.89 8.17
CA THR A 2 -16.41 47.44 8.25
C THR A 2 -15.08 47.09 7.60
N SER A 3 -14.14 46.58 8.40
CA SER A 3 -12.83 46.13 7.93
C SER A 3 -13.00 45.08 6.84
N HIS A 4 -12.52 45.34 5.63
CA HIS A 4 -12.66 44.47 4.45
C HIS A 4 -12.04 43.08 4.62
N THR A 5 -11.26 42.87 5.68
CA THR A 5 -10.69 41.57 6.07
C THR A 5 -11.70 40.60 6.69
N ASP A 6 -12.91 41.05 7.03
CA ASP A 6 -13.88 40.26 7.79
C ASP A 6 -14.97 39.59 6.94
N LEU A 7 -14.79 39.57 5.62
CA LEU A 7 -15.75 38.96 4.71
C LEU A 7 -15.72 37.43 4.82
N PRO A 8 -16.87 36.73 4.70
CA PRO A 8 -16.97 35.27 4.85
C PRO A 8 -15.99 34.49 3.96
N LEU A 9 -15.69 35.01 2.77
CA LEU A 9 -14.75 34.40 1.84
C LEU A 9 -13.31 34.41 2.35
N PHE A 10 -12.88 35.45 3.07
CA PHE A 10 -11.53 35.58 3.62
C PHE A 10 -11.34 34.82 4.94
N ARG A 11 -12.43 34.43 5.61
CA ARG A 11 -12.43 33.56 6.79
C ARG A 11 -12.48 32.07 6.47
N TRP A 12 -12.75 31.70 5.22
CA TRP A 12 -12.87 30.31 4.80
C TRP A 12 -11.50 29.62 4.84
N LYS A 13 -11.29 28.75 5.83
CA LYS A 13 -10.20 27.79 5.86
C LYS A 13 -10.73 26.44 5.38
N GLN A 14 -10.44 26.07 4.13
CA GLN A 14 -10.76 24.73 3.65
C GLN A 14 -9.78 23.74 4.30
N GLU A 15 -10.29 22.65 4.86
CA GLU A 15 -9.44 21.54 5.28
C GLU A 15 -8.89 20.85 4.02
N CYS A 16 -7.63 21.13 3.68
CA CYS A 16 -6.95 20.49 2.56
C CYS A 16 -6.60 19.05 2.96
N GLN A 17 -7.43 18.09 2.54
CA GLN A 17 -7.14 16.66 2.73
C GLN A 17 -6.40 16.09 1.52
N LEU A 18 -5.23 15.51 1.76
CA LEU A 18 -4.41 14.86 0.73
C LEU A 18 -4.84 13.40 0.59
N ILE A 19 -5.60 13.10 -0.48
CA ILE A 19 -6.07 11.74 -0.75
C ILE A 19 -4.99 11.00 -1.56
N ALA A 20 -4.14 10.23 -0.89
CA ALA A 20 -3.17 9.38 -1.57
C ALA A 20 -3.90 8.27 -2.38
N PHE A 21 -3.42 7.98 -3.59
CA PHE A 21 -3.97 6.89 -4.39
C PHE A 21 -3.96 5.58 -3.57
N PRO A 22 -5.09 4.85 -3.47
CA PRO A 22 -5.23 3.75 -2.52
C PRO A 22 -4.14 2.70 -2.70
N THR A 23 -3.40 2.40 -1.63
CA THR A 23 -2.26 1.47 -1.69
C THR A 23 -2.68 0.08 -2.16
N LYS A 24 -3.91 -0.34 -1.83
CA LYS A 24 -4.55 -1.58 -2.32
C LYS A 24 -4.75 -1.63 -3.84
N ASN A 25 -4.86 -0.49 -4.51
CA ASN A 25 -5.09 -0.40 -5.95
C ASN A 25 -3.77 -0.35 -6.75
N ARG A 26 -2.60 -0.41 -6.10
CA ARG A 26 -1.28 -0.40 -6.76
C ARG A 26 -0.93 -1.79 -7.32
N VAL A 27 -1.79 -2.34 -8.18
CA VAL A 27 -1.75 -3.73 -8.67
C VAL A 27 -0.37 -4.12 -9.23
N GLY A 28 0.26 -3.26 -10.02
CA GLY A 28 1.60 -3.53 -10.56
C GLY A 28 2.66 -3.73 -9.47
N LYS A 29 2.65 -2.87 -8.44
CA LYS A 29 3.56 -2.98 -7.29
C LYS A 29 3.25 -4.22 -6.45
N ILE A 30 1.97 -4.52 -6.25
CA ILE A 30 1.52 -5.71 -5.50
C ILE A 30 2.04 -6.99 -6.18
N ARG A 31 1.87 -7.11 -7.50
CA ARG A 31 2.37 -8.24 -8.30
C ARG A 31 3.89 -8.38 -8.22
N ASP A 32 4.61 -7.28 -8.41
CA ASP A 32 6.07 -7.25 -8.33
C ASP A 32 6.59 -7.68 -6.95
N VAL A 33 5.99 -7.15 -5.88
CA VAL A 33 6.37 -7.50 -4.50
C VAL A 33 6.05 -8.96 -4.19
N ALA A 34 4.90 -9.47 -4.60
CA ALA A 34 4.53 -10.88 -4.42
C ALA A 34 5.50 -11.82 -5.17
N GLN A 35 5.82 -11.50 -6.42
CA GLN A 35 6.77 -12.29 -7.21
C GLN A 35 8.16 -12.29 -6.58
N LYS A 36 8.65 -11.12 -6.16
CA LYS A 36 9.95 -10.97 -5.47
C LYS A 36 9.98 -11.65 -4.11
N TRP A 37 8.85 -11.70 -3.41
CA TRP A 37 8.72 -12.43 -2.16
C TRP A 37 8.81 -13.93 -2.41
N LEU A 38 8.09 -14.44 -3.42
CA LEU A 38 8.13 -15.86 -3.81
C LEU A 38 9.49 -16.31 -4.36
N SER A 39 10.27 -15.40 -4.94
CA SER A 39 11.62 -15.72 -5.42
C SER A 39 12.68 -15.79 -4.30
N GLN A 40 12.33 -15.44 -3.06
CA GLN A 40 13.29 -15.53 -1.96
C GLN A 40 13.57 -16.99 -1.60
N ARG A 41 14.85 -17.31 -1.43
CA ARG A 41 15.30 -18.68 -1.15
C ARG A 41 14.92 -19.20 0.23
N THR A 42 14.77 -18.30 1.20
CA THR A 42 14.49 -18.64 2.59
C THR A 42 13.49 -17.67 3.18
N ASP A 43 12.72 -18.14 4.17
CA ASP A 43 11.77 -17.29 4.89
C ASP A 43 12.45 -16.11 5.58
N GLY A 44 13.70 -16.28 6.03
CA GLY A 44 14.50 -15.20 6.62
C GLY A 44 14.79 -14.07 5.62
N LEU A 45 15.11 -14.41 4.36
CA LEU A 45 15.29 -13.42 3.30
C LEU A 45 13.96 -12.76 2.92
N ALA A 46 12.87 -13.53 2.87
CA ALA A 46 11.53 -13.02 2.63
C ALA A 46 11.08 -12.00 3.69
N LYS A 47 11.39 -12.26 4.97
CA LYS A 47 11.12 -11.33 6.07
C LYS A 47 11.94 -10.04 5.95
N LYS A 48 13.24 -10.13 5.64
CA LYS A 48 14.10 -8.95 5.42
C LYS A 48 13.60 -8.12 4.24
N TYR A 49 13.19 -8.77 3.16
CA TYR A 49 12.60 -8.09 2.00
C TYR A 49 11.29 -7.38 2.38
N ALA A 50 10.41 -8.02 3.17
CA ALA A 50 9.19 -7.37 3.65
C ALA A 50 9.49 -6.12 4.48
N GLN A 51 10.47 -6.18 5.38
CA GLN A 51 10.91 -5.03 6.18
C GLN A 51 11.44 -3.88 5.31
N GLN A 52 12.16 -4.20 4.23
CA GLN A 52 12.61 -3.18 3.27
C GLN A 52 11.42 -2.49 2.59
N ILE A 53 10.43 -3.25 2.13
CA ILE A 53 9.23 -2.70 1.51
C ILE A 53 8.43 -1.84 2.51
N ASP A 54 8.37 -2.23 3.79
CA ASP A 54 7.77 -1.41 4.84
C ASP A 54 8.50 -0.07 4.98
N GLY A 55 9.83 -0.08 5.00
CA GLY A 55 10.64 1.14 5.04
C GLY A 55 10.37 2.08 3.86
N ASP A 56 10.32 1.52 2.64
CA ASP A 56 10.01 2.28 1.42
C ASP A 56 8.60 2.89 1.46
N LEU A 57 7.62 2.14 1.97
CA LEU A 57 6.24 2.62 2.14
C LEU A 57 6.16 3.75 3.17
N GLN A 58 6.81 3.60 4.33
CA GLN A 58 6.83 4.66 5.34
C GLN A 58 7.48 5.94 4.81
N ALA A 59 8.63 5.84 4.14
CA ALA A 59 9.29 6.98 3.54
C ALA A 59 8.44 7.67 2.46
N HIS A 60 7.64 6.89 1.71
CA HIS A 60 6.68 7.45 0.75
C HIS A 60 5.52 8.16 1.45
N PHE A 61 4.98 7.59 2.53
CA PHE A 61 3.91 8.22 3.31
C PHE A 61 4.36 9.49 4.03
N ASP A 62 5.62 9.54 4.50
CA ASP A 62 6.24 10.75 5.03
C ASP A 62 6.26 11.86 4.00
N LYS A 63 6.70 11.57 2.78
CA LYS A 63 6.73 12.54 1.67
C LYS A 63 5.33 13.07 1.31
N LEU A 64 4.30 12.27 1.50
CA LEU A 64 2.91 12.64 1.24
C LEU A 64 2.22 13.31 2.44
N GLY A 65 2.88 13.40 3.59
CA GLY A 65 2.31 13.98 4.81
C GLY A 65 1.18 13.16 5.43
N ILE A 66 1.11 11.86 5.17
CA ILE A 66 0.02 10.99 5.67
C ILE A 66 0.17 10.80 7.19
N LEU A 67 -0.95 10.85 7.92
CA LEU A 67 -0.96 10.72 9.37
C LEU A 67 -0.59 9.29 9.83
N PRO A 68 0.09 9.12 10.99
CA PRO A 68 0.51 7.80 11.46
C PRO A 68 -0.62 6.76 11.58
N SER A 69 -1.82 7.19 11.98
CA SER A 69 -3.01 6.34 12.07
C SER A 69 -3.42 5.78 10.70
N GLU A 70 -3.41 6.62 9.67
CA GLU A 70 -3.73 6.27 8.29
C GLU A 70 -2.66 5.36 7.67
N ARG A 71 -1.37 5.60 7.96
CA ARG A 71 -0.26 4.77 7.46
C ARG A 71 -0.43 3.31 7.84
N LYS A 72 -0.82 3.04 9.09
CA LYS A 72 -1.02 1.66 9.58
C LYS A 72 -2.11 0.95 8.78
N GLN A 73 -3.23 1.63 8.53
CA GLN A 73 -4.32 1.10 7.73
C GLN A 73 -3.87 0.84 6.29
N LEU A 74 -3.25 1.83 5.64
CA LEU A 74 -2.78 1.73 4.25
C LEU A 74 -1.72 0.62 4.07
N THR A 75 -0.84 0.44 5.04
CA THR A 75 0.18 -0.64 5.05
C THR A 75 -0.50 -2.01 5.20
N SER A 76 -1.47 -2.12 6.10
CA SER A 76 -2.23 -3.37 6.33
C SER A 76 -3.00 -3.79 5.08
N GLU A 77 -3.70 -2.84 4.44
CA GLU A 77 -4.44 -3.07 3.19
C GLU A 77 -3.50 -3.51 2.06
N PHE A 78 -2.36 -2.84 1.89
CA PHE A 78 -1.37 -3.24 0.90
C PHE A 78 -0.89 -4.68 1.11
N TRP A 79 -0.49 -5.04 2.32
CA TRP A 79 -0.02 -6.40 2.60
C TRP A 79 -1.11 -7.46 2.53
N LYS A 80 -2.37 -7.10 2.78
CA LYS A 80 -3.51 -8.00 2.54
C LYS A 80 -3.59 -8.39 1.07
N GLU A 81 -3.49 -7.42 0.16
CA GLU A 81 -3.52 -7.67 -1.29
C GLU A 81 -2.26 -8.42 -1.75
N VAL A 82 -1.07 -8.10 -1.21
CA VAL A 82 0.16 -8.87 -1.50
C VAL A 82 0.03 -10.33 -1.06
N ARG A 83 -0.57 -10.63 0.09
CA ARG A 83 -0.78 -12.02 0.52
C ARG A 83 -1.78 -12.76 -0.39
N ALA A 84 -2.86 -12.09 -0.79
CA ALA A 84 -3.81 -12.64 -1.75
C ALA A 84 -3.12 -12.93 -3.10
N GLU A 85 -2.24 -12.04 -3.54
CA GLU A 85 -1.43 -12.19 -4.73
C GLU A 85 -0.46 -13.36 -4.65
N ILE A 86 0.27 -13.50 -3.53
CA ILE A 86 1.16 -14.63 -3.27
C ILE A 86 0.37 -15.95 -3.33
N ALA A 87 -0.82 -15.99 -2.70
CA ALA A 87 -1.67 -17.17 -2.74
C ALA A 87 -2.13 -17.53 -4.15
N ARG A 88 -2.43 -16.51 -4.98
CA ARG A 88 -2.79 -16.68 -6.39
C ARG A 88 -1.62 -17.16 -7.26
N GLN A 89 -0.39 -16.69 -7.00
CA GLN A 89 0.80 -17.05 -7.76
C GLN A 89 1.39 -18.41 -7.36
N ARG A 90 1.14 -18.88 -6.13
CA ARG A 90 1.50 -20.24 -5.73
C ARG A 90 0.72 -21.22 -6.62
N PRO A 91 1.39 -22.09 -7.40
CA PRO A 91 0.69 -23.09 -8.19
C PRO A 91 -0.11 -23.97 -7.24
N SER A 92 -1.44 -24.01 -7.38
CA SER A 92 -2.19 -25.17 -6.95
C SER A 92 -1.69 -26.35 -7.79
N SER A 93 -1.48 -27.51 -7.16
CA SER A 93 -1.16 -28.74 -7.88
C SER A 93 -2.06 -28.90 -9.11
N ARG A 94 -1.40 -29.14 -10.25
CA ARG A 94 -1.92 -29.49 -11.58
C ARG A 94 -3.37 -30.02 -11.60
N PRO A 95 -4.27 -29.44 -12.42
CA PRO A 95 -5.38 -30.19 -12.99
C PRO A 95 -4.84 -31.00 -14.17
N GLY A 96 -4.60 -32.30 -13.96
CA GLY A 96 -4.05 -33.14 -15.02
C GLY A 96 -3.76 -34.57 -14.59
N GLY A 97 -4.74 -35.22 -13.95
CA GLY A 97 -4.77 -36.67 -13.80
C GLY A 97 -5.66 -37.26 -14.89
N ASN A 98 -5.02 -37.77 -15.94
CA ASN A 98 -5.66 -38.46 -17.06
C ASN A 98 -6.42 -39.70 -16.54
N ALA A 99 -7.72 -39.79 -16.81
CA ALA A 99 -8.47 -41.03 -16.66
C ALA A 99 -8.29 -41.82 -17.96
N ALA A 100 -7.52 -42.91 -17.88
CA ALA A 100 -7.38 -43.93 -18.91
C ALA A 100 -7.57 -45.30 -18.25
#